data_AF-A0A961NPW1-F1
#
_entry.id   AF-A0A961NPW1-F1
#
_cell.length_a   1.000
_cell.length_b   1.000
_cell.length_c   1.000
_cell.angle_alpha   90.00
_cell.angle_beta   90.00
_cell.angle_gamma   90.00
#
_symmetry.space_group_name_H-M   'P 1'
#
loop_
_entity.id
_entity.type
_entity.pdbx_description
1 polymer ?
#
loop_
_entity_poly.entity_id
_entity_poly.type
_entity_poly.pdbx_seq_one_letter_code
_entity_poly.pdbx_strand_id
1 'polypeptide(L)'
;MLTRATWHDVILAESTDCVVVEGHYYFPEESVRFDLLRPSPERTHCAWKGEAHYYDIQVNGETNSAAAWHYPTPDNRFERYARYVSFRKGVEIRRISLETGTEYSRIRARHTKSRHASLLEAEVFRFLHEVPKTEIHLHMEAVASADSIYDLMIKNRLQLPGIRSRDDMHARFQVNSLAEFVDLYINVIQHCIVEEADFAYLVRDVHNYLLRNSIYYAEVFFSPSKFLKNGLSFARMIDILAREAQQAEEQDNIAIRFLVDVSRTYGVENAARNLDLVLRHPNPYVRGIGLGGAEEAGPARDFAEVFTRAKDAGLH
;
A
#
# COMPACT_ATOMS: atom_id res chain seq x y z
N MET A 1 17.47 -20.12 2.16
CA MET A 1 17.90 -19.46 3.42
C MET A 1 17.41 -20.28 4.58
N LEU A 2 18.31 -20.77 5.44
CA LEU A 2 17.96 -21.45 6.68
C LEU A 2 17.52 -20.40 7.71
N THR A 3 16.51 -20.69 8.52
CA THR A 3 16.12 -19.85 9.65
C THR A 3 16.30 -20.64 10.93
N ARG A 4 16.94 -20.06 11.94
CA ARG A 4 17.28 -20.69 13.22
C ARG A 4 16.69 -19.88 14.38
N ALA A 5 16.00 -20.56 15.29
CA ALA A 5 15.55 -20.03 16.57
C ALA A 5 16.44 -20.54 17.70
N THR A 6 17.00 -19.65 18.53
CA THR A 6 17.84 -20.02 19.68
C THR A 6 17.40 -19.30 20.96
N TRP A 7 17.55 -19.97 22.09
CA TRP A 7 17.43 -19.35 23.42
C TRP A 7 18.53 -19.90 24.33
N HIS A 8 19.30 -19.00 24.95
CA HIS A 8 20.53 -19.34 25.69
C HIS A 8 21.48 -20.24 24.87
N ASP A 9 21.68 -19.85 23.61
CA ASP A 9 22.50 -20.57 22.61
C ASP A 9 22.05 -22.00 22.27
N VAL A 10 20.92 -22.46 22.83
CA VAL A 10 20.29 -23.74 22.47
C VAL A 10 19.31 -23.54 21.33
N ILE A 11 19.45 -24.38 20.30
CA ILE A 11 18.58 -24.36 19.12
C ILE A 11 17.21 -24.94 19.49
N LEU A 12 16.17 -24.13 19.29
CA LEU A 12 14.78 -24.49 19.49
C LEU A 12 14.12 -24.96 18.19
N ALA A 13 14.50 -24.38 17.05
CA ALA A 13 14.00 -24.78 15.74
C ALA A 13 14.95 -24.35 14.61
N GLU A 14 14.97 -25.12 13.53
CA GLU A 14 15.72 -24.80 12.31
C GLU A 14 14.98 -25.26 11.05
N SER A 15 14.67 -24.35 10.14
CA SER A 15 14.00 -24.72 8.89
C SER A 15 14.28 -23.75 7.74
N THR A 16 14.26 -24.26 6.52
CA THR A 16 14.22 -23.45 5.28
C THR A 16 12.80 -23.05 4.90
N ASP A 17 11.80 -23.68 5.50
CA ASP A 17 10.39 -23.62 5.09
C ASP A 17 9.55 -22.79 6.07
N CYS A 18 10.21 -21.83 6.74
CA CYS A 18 9.55 -20.90 7.65
C CYS A 18 8.68 -19.91 6.88
N VAL A 19 7.54 -19.56 7.46
CA VAL A 19 6.65 -18.51 6.94
C VAL A 19 6.69 -17.28 7.84
N VAL A 20 6.55 -16.09 7.24
CA VAL A 20 6.54 -14.83 7.99
C VAL A 20 5.13 -14.25 7.98
N VAL A 21 4.53 -14.12 9.17
CA VAL A 21 3.20 -13.53 9.34
C VAL A 21 3.29 -12.42 10.38
N GLU A 22 2.92 -11.19 9.98
CA GLU A 22 2.96 -10.00 10.85
C GLU A 22 4.29 -9.82 11.58
N GLY A 23 5.40 -9.99 10.85
CA GLY A 23 6.73 -9.85 11.44
C GLY A 23 7.09 -10.95 12.43
N HIS A 24 6.46 -12.12 12.42
CA HIS A 24 6.86 -13.28 13.22
C HIS A 24 7.21 -14.46 12.32
N TYR A 25 8.27 -15.18 12.68
CA TYR A 25 8.68 -16.39 11.96
C TYR A 25 7.96 -17.59 12.57
N TYR A 26 7.26 -18.31 11.72
CA TYR A 26 6.56 -19.54 12.02
C TYR A 26 7.36 -20.69 11.44
N PHE A 27 7.76 -21.60 12.31
CA PHE A 27 8.52 -22.81 11.99
C PHE A 27 7.54 -23.98 11.84
N PRO A 28 7.66 -24.81 10.79
CA PRO A 28 6.93 -26.06 10.72
C PRO A 28 7.19 -26.88 11.99
N GLU A 29 6.17 -27.49 12.58
CA GLU A 29 6.30 -28.21 13.85
C GLU A 29 7.38 -29.31 13.80
N GLU A 30 7.58 -29.95 12.65
CA GLU A 30 8.61 -30.98 12.45
C GLU A 30 10.04 -30.45 12.63
N SER A 31 10.22 -29.13 12.51
CA SER A 31 11.51 -28.46 12.71
C SER A 31 11.72 -27.95 14.13
N VAL A 32 10.77 -28.17 15.04
CA VAL A 32 10.76 -27.63 16.40
C VAL A 32 11.14 -28.70 17.41
N ARG A 33 12.05 -28.35 18.33
CA ARG A 33 12.47 -29.18 19.47
C ARG A 33 11.44 -29.18 20.58
N PHE A 34 10.35 -29.92 20.40
CA PHE A 34 9.28 -30.05 21.41
C PHE A 34 9.73 -30.70 22.72
N ASP A 35 10.85 -31.41 22.73
CA ASP A 35 11.47 -31.91 23.96
C ASP A 35 11.88 -30.77 24.92
N LEU A 36 12.14 -29.57 24.38
CA LEU A 36 12.45 -28.35 25.12
C LEU A 36 11.20 -27.49 25.43
N LEU A 37 10.01 -27.91 24.98
CA LEU A 37 8.77 -27.16 25.17
C LEU A 37 7.82 -27.86 26.15
N ARG A 38 7.12 -27.10 26.98
CA ARG A 38 6.05 -27.60 27.86
C ARG A 38 4.78 -26.80 27.65
N PRO A 39 3.59 -27.43 27.59
CA PRO A 39 2.33 -26.69 27.47
C PRO A 39 2.17 -25.65 28.58
N SER A 40 1.87 -24.42 28.19
CA SER A 40 1.58 -23.31 29.10
C SER A 40 0.06 -23.16 29.23
N PRO A 41 -0.48 -22.69 30.37
CA PRO A 41 -1.90 -22.37 30.49
C PRO A 41 -2.28 -21.05 29.77
N GLU A 42 -1.32 -20.21 29.36
CA GLU A 42 -1.61 -18.93 28.70
C GLU A 42 -2.34 -19.12 27.37
N ARG A 43 -3.36 -18.29 27.11
CA ARG A 43 -4.15 -18.26 25.87
C ARG A 43 -4.39 -16.81 25.46
N THR A 44 -4.38 -16.54 24.16
CA THR A 44 -4.74 -15.22 23.62
C THR A 44 -5.56 -15.37 22.36
N HIS A 45 -6.55 -14.49 22.15
CA HIS A 45 -7.39 -14.54 20.96
C HIS A 45 -7.00 -13.46 19.94
N CYS A 46 -6.93 -13.83 18.66
CA CYS A 46 -6.75 -12.91 17.54
C CYS A 46 -7.98 -12.99 16.63
N ALA A 47 -8.55 -11.83 16.25
CA ALA A 47 -9.82 -11.75 15.51
C ALA A 47 -9.82 -12.38 14.11
N TRP A 48 -8.67 -12.76 13.57
CA TRP A 48 -8.55 -13.39 12.24
C TRP A 48 -7.61 -14.60 12.18
N LYS A 49 -6.94 -14.96 13.29
CA LYS A 49 -6.07 -16.14 13.39
C LYS A 49 -6.61 -17.19 14.36
N GLY A 50 -7.67 -16.88 15.11
CA GLY A 50 -8.22 -17.73 16.16
C GLY A 50 -7.47 -17.64 17.49
N GLU A 51 -7.65 -18.67 18.31
CA GLU A 51 -7.05 -18.78 19.65
C GLU A 51 -5.61 -19.32 19.59
N ALA A 52 -4.66 -18.59 20.17
CA ALA A 52 -3.27 -19.00 20.31
C ALA A 52 -3.06 -19.81 21.60
N HIS A 53 -2.37 -20.94 21.48
CA HIS A 53 -1.92 -21.80 22.57
C HIS A 53 -0.42 -21.64 22.73
N TYR A 54 0.04 -21.56 23.98
CA TYR A 54 1.43 -21.24 24.30
C TYR A 54 2.18 -22.43 24.90
N TYR A 55 3.50 -22.43 24.71
CA TYR A 55 4.46 -23.29 25.39
C TYR A 55 5.45 -22.46 26.20
N ASP A 56 5.83 -22.98 27.36
CA ASP A 56 7.01 -22.57 28.10
C ASP A 56 8.24 -23.24 27.49
N ILE A 57 9.35 -22.52 27.36
CA ILE A 57 10.62 -23.06 26.89
C ILE A 57 11.47 -23.44 28.10
N GLN A 58 12.01 -24.65 28.13
CA GLN A 58 12.87 -25.15 29.20
C GLN A 58 14.25 -25.50 28.65
N VAL A 59 15.27 -24.75 29.08
CA VAL A 59 16.66 -24.92 28.66
C VAL A 59 17.56 -24.76 29.87
N ASN A 60 18.49 -25.69 30.08
CA ASN A 60 19.51 -25.64 31.14
C ASN A 60 18.97 -25.38 32.56
N GLY A 61 17.77 -25.87 32.86
CA GLY A 61 17.11 -25.65 34.17
C GLY A 61 16.37 -24.32 34.31
N GLU A 62 16.43 -23.46 33.30
CA GLU A 62 15.69 -22.20 33.24
C GLU A 62 14.41 -22.34 32.43
N THR A 63 13.38 -21.56 32.79
CA THR A 63 12.08 -21.56 32.12
C THR A 63 11.77 -20.17 31.56
N ASN A 64 11.44 -20.10 30.28
CA ASN A 64 10.89 -18.92 29.62
C ASN A 64 9.39 -19.12 29.40
N SER A 65 8.58 -18.55 30.29
CA SER A 65 7.14 -18.80 30.31
C SER A 65 6.42 -18.20 29.11
N ALA A 66 5.58 -19.01 28.47
CA ALA A 66 4.77 -18.71 27.29
C ALA A 66 5.59 -18.03 26.19
N ALA A 67 6.77 -18.58 25.89
CA ALA A 67 7.72 -18.00 24.93
C ALA A 67 7.66 -18.62 23.54
N ALA A 68 6.87 -19.68 23.35
CA ALA A 68 6.47 -20.17 22.04
C ALA A 68 4.93 -20.23 21.94
N TRP A 69 4.36 -20.10 20.74
CA TRP A 69 2.92 -20.24 20.52
C TRP A 69 2.60 -20.84 19.16
N HIS A 70 1.40 -21.40 19.07
CA HIS A 70 0.81 -21.91 17.84
C HIS A 70 -0.71 -21.69 17.84
N TYR A 71 -1.34 -21.86 16.69
CA TYR A 71 -2.79 -21.79 16.54
C TYR A 71 -3.30 -23.20 16.19
N PRO A 72 -3.82 -23.99 17.16
CA PRO A 72 -4.24 -25.37 16.88
C PRO A 72 -5.40 -25.44 15.88
N THR A 73 -6.27 -24.44 15.89
CA THR A 73 -7.43 -24.31 14.99
C THR A 73 -7.50 -22.88 14.45
N PRO A 74 -6.65 -22.52 13.46
CA PRO A 74 -6.68 -21.19 12.87
C PRO A 74 -7.90 -20.99 11.98
N ASP A 75 -8.40 -19.76 11.87
CA ASP A 75 -9.47 -19.42 10.94
C ASP A 75 -9.07 -19.66 9.47
N ASN A 76 -10.04 -19.94 8.59
CA ASN A 76 -9.90 -20.48 7.22
C ASN A 76 -8.70 -19.97 6.38
N ARG A 77 -8.32 -18.69 6.48
CA ARG A 77 -7.21 -18.12 5.70
C ARG A 77 -5.83 -18.60 6.19
N PHE A 78 -5.74 -19.11 7.41
CA PHE A 78 -4.51 -19.54 8.09
C PHE A 78 -4.50 -21.04 8.42
N GLU A 79 -5.52 -21.82 8.03
CA GLU A 79 -5.60 -23.27 8.28
C GLU A 79 -4.30 -24.01 7.90
N ARG A 80 -3.69 -23.63 6.78
CA ARG A 80 -2.42 -24.21 6.31
C ARG A 80 -1.24 -24.04 7.29
N TYR A 81 -1.38 -23.17 8.29
CA TYR A 81 -0.36 -22.86 9.30
C TYR A 81 -0.73 -23.41 10.69
N ALA A 82 -1.74 -24.26 10.83
CA ALA A 82 -2.14 -24.87 12.09
C ALA A 82 -0.99 -25.63 12.79
N ARG A 83 -0.04 -26.15 11.98
CA ARG A 83 1.11 -26.95 12.39
C ARG A 83 2.41 -26.16 12.43
N TYR A 84 2.32 -24.88 12.78
CA TYR A 84 3.48 -24.02 12.88
C TYR A 84 3.61 -23.38 14.26
N VAL A 85 4.84 -23.26 14.73
CA VAL A 85 5.19 -22.66 16.03
C VAL A 85 6.02 -21.39 15.81
N SER A 86 5.70 -20.33 16.55
CA SER A 86 6.47 -19.09 16.58
C SER A 86 7.01 -18.82 17.98
N PHE A 87 8.05 -17.98 18.07
CA PHE A 87 8.80 -17.73 19.30
C PHE A 87 8.87 -16.23 19.66
N ARG A 88 8.88 -15.92 20.97
CA ARG A 88 8.93 -14.55 21.54
C ARG A 88 9.82 -14.51 22.79
N LYS A 89 9.77 -13.39 23.53
CA LYS A 89 10.38 -13.23 24.86
C LYS A 89 11.88 -13.58 24.91
N GLY A 90 12.66 -13.05 23.98
CA GLY A 90 14.12 -13.19 24.00
C GLY A 90 14.66 -14.41 23.26
N VAL A 91 13.81 -15.21 22.60
CA VAL A 91 14.27 -16.14 21.57
C VAL A 91 14.85 -15.35 20.40
N GLU A 92 16.08 -15.64 20.02
CA GLU A 92 16.76 -15.04 18.88
C GLU A 92 16.40 -15.78 17.61
N ILE A 93 16.04 -15.04 16.57
CA ILE A 93 15.81 -15.59 15.23
C ILE A 93 16.88 -15.06 14.29
N ARG A 94 17.63 -15.98 13.66
CA ARG A 94 18.67 -15.67 12.66
C ARG A 94 18.36 -16.36 11.35
N ARG A 95 18.60 -15.68 10.22
CA ARG A 95 18.58 -16.29 8.89
C ARG A 95 20.01 -16.55 8.43
N ILE A 96 20.28 -17.71 7.87
CA ILE A 96 21.60 -18.16 7.48
C ILE A 96 21.57 -18.49 5.98
N SER A 97 22.46 -17.86 5.22
CA SER A 97 22.69 -18.25 3.83
C SER A 97 23.38 -19.61 3.81
N LEU A 98 22.78 -20.59 3.13
CA LEU A 98 23.36 -21.92 2.99
C LEU A 98 24.54 -21.94 2.01
N GLU A 99 24.61 -20.97 1.10
CA GLU A 99 25.68 -20.85 0.10
C GLU A 99 26.93 -20.17 0.68
N THR A 100 26.76 -19.20 1.56
CA THR A 100 27.87 -18.37 2.08
C THR A 100 28.12 -18.52 3.58
N GLY A 101 27.25 -19.23 4.31
CA GLY A 101 27.30 -19.37 5.77
C GLY A 101 27.01 -18.08 6.55
N THR A 102 26.64 -17.00 5.87
CA THR A 102 26.44 -15.68 6.47
C THR A 102 25.17 -15.64 7.32
N GLU A 103 25.30 -15.26 8.60
CA GLU A 103 24.16 -15.06 9.51
C GLU A 103 23.59 -13.63 9.43
N TYR A 104 22.26 -13.53 9.42
CA TYR A 104 21.48 -12.29 9.42
C TYR A 104 20.59 -12.29 10.68
N SER A 105 20.89 -11.44 11.67
CA SER A 105 20.09 -11.33 12.90
C SER A 105 19.07 -10.19 12.83
N ARG A 106 17.93 -10.36 13.53
CA ARG A 106 17.01 -9.25 13.80
C ARG A 106 17.67 -8.26 14.75
N ILE A 107 17.95 -7.06 14.25
CA ILE A 107 18.37 -5.91 15.05
C ILE A 107 17.23 -5.59 16.03
N ARG A 108 17.42 -5.86 17.33
CA ARG A 108 16.65 -5.17 18.37
C ARG A 108 16.94 -3.69 18.25
N ALA A 109 15.90 -2.87 18.19
CA ALA A 109 15.99 -1.42 18.17
C ALA A 109 16.73 -0.89 19.41
N ARG A 110 18.05 -0.80 19.31
CA ARG A 110 18.86 0.28 19.89
C ARG A 110 19.66 0.85 18.72
N HIS A 111 19.59 2.16 18.60
CA HIS A 111 20.16 2.93 17.50
C HIS A 111 21.69 2.76 17.40
N THR A 112 22.11 1.73 16.67
CA THR A 112 23.38 1.66 15.94
C THR A 112 23.24 0.59 14.87
N LYS A 113 22.78 0.97 13.65
CA LYS A 113 22.82 0.06 12.50
C LYS A 113 24.30 -0.34 12.27
N SER A 114 24.57 -1.64 12.21
CA SER A 114 25.89 -2.13 11.79
C SER A 114 26.16 -1.62 10.37
N ARG A 115 27.38 -1.16 10.11
CA ARG A 115 27.78 -0.58 8.83
C ARG A 115 27.53 -1.52 7.64
N HIS A 116 27.59 -2.83 7.85
CA HIS A 116 27.26 -3.82 6.82
C HIS A 116 25.76 -3.95 6.55
N ALA A 117 24.92 -3.90 7.59
CA ALA A 117 23.47 -3.91 7.43
C ALA A 117 22.98 -2.64 6.71
N SER A 118 23.57 -1.48 7.03
CA SER A 118 23.26 -0.24 6.30
C SER A 118 23.75 -0.26 4.85
N LEU A 119 24.84 -0.97 4.55
CA LEU A 119 25.36 -1.11 3.17
C LEU A 119 24.45 -2.01 2.34
N LEU A 120 24.05 -3.17 2.87
CA LEU A 120 23.12 -4.08 2.18
C LEU A 120 21.73 -3.43 2.00
N GLU A 121 21.23 -2.73 3.01
CA GLU A 121 19.98 -1.98 2.91
C GLU A 121 20.09 -0.87 1.85
N ALA A 122 21.19 -0.12 1.83
CA ALA A 122 21.45 0.88 0.78
C ALA A 122 21.59 0.25 -0.62
N GLU A 123 22.18 -0.93 -0.73
CA GLU A 123 22.27 -1.70 -1.98
C GLU A 123 20.90 -2.18 -2.46
N VAL A 124 20.06 -2.69 -1.57
CA VAL A 124 18.68 -3.08 -1.90
C VAL A 124 17.86 -1.86 -2.32
N PHE A 125 17.90 -0.76 -1.58
CA PHE A 125 17.16 0.46 -1.96
C PHE A 125 17.66 1.04 -3.28
N ARG A 126 18.96 1.05 -3.52
CA ARG A 126 19.54 1.46 -4.80
C ARG A 126 19.09 0.55 -5.93
N PHE A 127 19.16 -0.77 -5.76
CA PHE A 127 18.66 -1.73 -6.74
C PHE A 127 17.18 -1.49 -7.05
N LEU A 128 16.33 -1.36 -6.01
CA LEU A 128 14.91 -1.07 -6.18
C LEU A 128 14.70 0.26 -6.91
N HIS A 129 15.50 1.29 -6.63
CA HIS A 129 15.43 2.56 -7.33
C HIS A 129 15.87 2.42 -8.80
N GLU A 130 16.89 1.63 -9.12
CA GLU A 130 17.44 1.49 -10.48
C GLU A 130 16.58 0.64 -11.42
N VAL A 131 15.77 -0.29 -10.89
CA VAL A 131 14.90 -1.14 -11.72
C VAL A 131 13.86 -0.28 -12.45
N PRO A 132 13.74 -0.34 -13.79
CA PRO A 132 12.66 0.33 -14.51
C PRO A 132 11.30 -0.31 -14.18
N LYS A 133 10.28 0.51 -13.94
CA LYS A 133 8.96 0.05 -13.49
C LYS A 133 7.83 0.60 -14.34
N THR A 134 6.69 -0.06 -14.21
CA THR A 134 5.37 0.42 -14.64
C THR A 134 4.44 0.48 -13.43
N GLU A 135 3.55 1.47 -13.37
CA GLU A 135 2.55 1.60 -12.32
C GLU A 135 1.15 1.57 -12.95
N ILE A 136 0.35 0.55 -12.66
CA ILE A 136 -0.96 0.36 -13.33
C ILE A 136 -2.15 0.56 -12.39
N HIS A 137 -1.88 0.98 -11.15
CA HIS A 137 -2.93 1.30 -10.18
C HIS A 137 -2.51 2.50 -9.33
N LEU A 138 -2.74 3.69 -9.88
CA LEU A 138 -2.41 4.94 -9.18
C LEU A 138 -3.60 5.89 -9.20
N HIS A 139 -4.04 6.38 -8.05
CA HIS A 139 -5.08 7.42 -7.97
C HIS A 139 -4.40 8.78 -7.96
N MET A 140 -4.63 9.61 -8.97
CA MET A 140 -3.94 10.90 -9.12
C MET A 140 -4.07 11.78 -7.87
N GLU A 141 -5.28 11.88 -7.33
CA GLU A 141 -5.55 12.68 -6.14
C GLU A 141 -4.83 12.13 -4.89
N ALA A 142 -4.54 10.82 -4.83
CA ALA A 142 -3.82 10.21 -3.71
C ALA A 142 -2.29 10.45 -3.76
N VAL A 143 -1.77 10.97 -4.87
CA VAL A 143 -0.35 11.31 -5.05
C VAL A 143 -0.08 12.79 -4.76
N ALA A 144 -1.13 13.60 -4.62
CA ALA A 144 -1.03 15.02 -4.35
C ALA A 144 -0.04 15.30 -3.21
N SER A 145 0.88 16.25 -3.39
CA SER A 145 1.80 16.65 -2.35
C SER A 145 1.16 17.67 -1.41
N ALA A 146 1.53 17.63 -0.12
CA ALA A 146 1.11 18.65 0.83
C ALA A 146 1.47 20.07 0.35
N ASP A 147 2.58 20.20 -0.37
CA ASP A 147 3.02 21.49 -0.93
C ASP A 147 2.11 21.99 -2.05
N SER A 148 1.77 21.14 -3.01
CA SER A 148 0.82 21.46 -4.08
C SER A 148 -0.56 21.81 -3.53
N ILE A 149 -1.05 21.05 -2.53
CA ILE A 149 -2.35 21.33 -1.93
C ILE A 149 -2.34 22.62 -1.12
N TYR A 150 -1.25 22.93 -0.41
CA TYR A 150 -1.11 24.23 0.25
C TYR A 150 -1.08 25.37 -0.76
N ASP A 151 -0.35 25.23 -1.87
CA ASP A 151 -0.30 26.23 -2.93
C ASP A 151 -1.68 26.46 -3.58
N LEU A 152 -2.42 25.38 -3.85
CA LEU A 152 -3.80 25.44 -4.34
C LEU A 152 -4.73 26.13 -3.33
N MET A 153 -4.61 25.82 -2.04
CA MET A 153 -5.38 26.48 -0.98
C MET A 153 -5.16 28.00 -1.01
N ILE A 154 -3.91 28.46 -1.11
CA ILE A 154 -3.56 29.88 -1.18
C ILE A 154 -4.04 30.50 -2.50
N LYS A 155 -3.74 29.87 -3.64
CA LYS A 155 -4.14 30.31 -4.98
C LYS A 155 -5.64 30.53 -5.06
N ASN A 156 -6.42 29.58 -4.55
CA ASN A 156 -7.87 29.58 -4.59
C ASN A 156 -8.53 30.28 -3.39
N ARG A 157 -7.73 30.91 -2.51
CA ARG A 157 -8.17 31.71 -1.35
C ARG A 157 -9.09 30.92 -0.40
N LEU A 158 -8.79 29.64 -0.21
CA LEU A 158 -9.55 28.74 0.65
C LEU A 158 -9.06 28.85 2.10
N GLN A 159 -9.96 28.61 3.04
CA GLN A 159 -9.65 28.47 4.46
C GLN A 159 -9.99 27.06 4.90
N LEU A 160 -8.97 26.30 5.28
CA LEU A 160 -9.13 24.95 5.82
C LEU A 160 -9.00 24.96 7.35
N PRO A 161 -9.94 24.35 8.09
CA PRO A 161 -9.85 24.27 9.54
C PRO A 161 -8.52 23.69 10.01
N GLY A 162 -7.83 24.41 10.89
CA GLY A 162 -6.56 23.97 11.48
C GLY A 162 -5.32 24.16 10.61
N ILE A 163 -5.44 24.68 9.39
CA ILE A 163 -4.30 24.93 8.49
C ILE A 163 -4.01 26.43 8.42
N ARG A 164 -2.86 26.85 8.94
CA ARG A 164 -2.40 28.26 8.91
C ARG A 164 -1.05 28.43 8.24
N SER A 165 -0.32 27.34 8.07
CA SER A 165 1.03 27.29 7.52
C SER A 165 1.23 26.05 6.65
N ARG A 166 2.31 26.05 5.88
CA ARG A 166 2.73 24.89 5.09
C ARG A 166 3.02 23.67 5.99
N ASP A 167 3.63 23.91 7.16
CA ASP A 167 3.91 22.85 8.14
C ASP A 167 2.63 22.21 8.67
N ASP A 168 1.56 22.99 8.90
CA ASP A 168 0.25 22.44 9.28
C ASP A 168 -0.31 21.52 8.18
N MET A 169 -0.11 21.87 6.90
CA MET A 169 -0.53 21.03 5.78
C MET A 169 0.29 19.73 5.72
N HIS A 170 1.60 19.79 5.91
CA HIS A 170 2.43 18.58 5.99
C HIS A 170 2.00 17.68 7.16
N ALA A 171 1.70 18.25 8.32
CA ALA A 171 1.17 17.51 9.46
C ALA A 171 -0.19 16.87 9.14
N ARG A 172 -1.05 17.58 8.40
CA ARG A 172 -2.38 17.10 8.00
C ARG A 172 -2.34 15.87 7.07
N PHE A 173 -1.24 15.70 6.33
CA PHE A 173 -0.98 14.55 5.48
C PHE A 173 -0.48 13.30 6.25
N GLN A 174 -0.17 13.43 7.54
CA GLN A 174 0.19 12.30 8.40
C GLN A 174 -1.08 11.64 8.98
N VAL A 175 -1.66 10.71 8.21
CA VAL A 175 -2.90 10.01 8.59
C VAL A 175 -2.62 8.63 9.19
N ASN A 176 -3.40 8.25 10.22
CA ASN A 176 -3.22 7.00 10.97
C ASN A 176 -4.38 6.02 10.81
N SER A 177 -5.40 6.38 10.02
CA SER A 177 -6.56 5.54 9.75
C SER A 177 -7.15 5.78 8.37
N LEU A 178 -7.93 4.81 7.88
CA LEU A 178 -8.68 4.97 6.63
C LEU A 178 -9.65 6.15 6.70
N ALA A 179 -10.29 6.39 7.85
CA ALA A 179 -11.21 7.51 8.02
C ALA A 179 -10.49 8.87 7.88
N GLU A 180 -9.32 9.02 8.50
CA GLU A 180 -8.49 10.22 8.36
C GLU A 180 -8.00 10.42 6.93
N PHE A 181 -7.63 9.33 6.24
CA PHE A 181 -7.27 9.37 4.83
C PHE A 181 -8.43 9.82 3.95
N VAL A 182 -9.62 9.25 4.12
CA VAL A 182 -10.80 9.63 3.33
C VAL A 182 -11.17 11.09 3.56
N ASP A 183 -11.08 11.57 4.81
CA ASP A 183 -11.31 12.97 5.14
C ASP A 183 -10.25 13.89 4.50
N LEU A 184 -8.96 13.53 4.56
CA LEU A 184 -7.90 14.24 3.83
C LEU A 184 -8.20 14.29 2.32
N TYR A 185 -8.52 13.14 1.74
CA TYR A 185 -8.75 12.97 0.31
C TYR A 185 -9.92 13.83 -0.18
N ILE A 186 -11.06 13.75 0.49
CA ILE A 186 -12.28 14.43 0.05
C ILE A 186 -12.31 15.89 0.50
N ASN A 187 -12.04 16.17 1.77
CA ASN A 187 -12.31 17.48 2.37
C ASN A 187 -11.11 18.44 2.32
N VAL A 188 -9.91 17.93 1.99
CA VAL A 188 -8.71 18.76 1.81
C VAL A 188 -8.25 18.71 0.36
N ILE A 189 -7.77 17.56 -0.12
CA ILE A 189 -7.17 17.42 -1.46
C ILE A 189 -8.17 17.82 -2.55
N GLN A 190 -9.29 17.11 -2.65
CA GLN A 190 -10.29 17.39 -3.68
C GLN A 190 -11.01 18.73 -3.48
N HIS A 191 -11.03 19.27 -2.25
CA HIS A 191 -11.63 20.57 -1.97
C HIS A 191 -10.77 21.73 -2.46
N CYS A 192 -9.44 21.55 -2.49
CA CYS A 192 -8.50 22.55 -2.98
C CYS A 192 -8.51 22.74 -4.51
N ILE A 193 -9.14 21.82 -5.24
CA ILE A 193 -9.28 21.86 -6.70
C ILE A 193 -10.58 22.61 -7.01
N VAL A 194 -10.45 23.84 -7.51
CA VAL A 194 -11.57 24.77 -7.70
C VAL A 194 -11.80 25.08 -9.18
N GLU A 195 -10.75 25.02 -10.01
CA GLU A 195 -10.84 25.21 -11.45
C GLU A 195 -10.04 24.15 -12.22
N GLU A 196 -10.32 23.96 -13.51
CA GLU A 196 -9.71 22.88 -14.29
C GLU A 196 -8.18 23.01 -14.42
N ALA A 197 -7.66 24.24 -14.35
CA ALA A 197 -6.21 24.48 -14.37
C ALA A 197 -5.48 23.89 -13.16
N ASP A 198 -6.19 23.65 -12.04
CA ASP A 198 -5.60 23.11 -10.81
C ASP A 198 -5.11 21.66 -10.97
N PHE A 199 -5.67 20.91 -11.93
CA PHE A 199 -5.22 19.56 -12.22
C PHE A 199 -3.75 19.49 -12.65
N ALA A 200 -3.18 20.59 -13.15
CA ALA A 200 -1.75 20.63 -13.48
C ALA A 200 -0.84 20.40 -12.26
N TYR A 201 -1.26 20.80 -11.06
CA TYR A 201 -0.53 20.50 -9.83
C TYR A 201 -0.49 18.99 -9.57
N LEU A 202 -1.63 18.31 -9.74
CA LEU A 202 -1.73 16.88 -9.48
C LEU A 202 -0.95 16.05 -10.49
N VAL A 203 -1.03 16.37 -11.79
CA VAL A 203 -0.25 15.64 -12.80
C VAL A 203 1.24 15.86 -12.60
N ARG A 204 1.66 17.06 -12.16
CA ARG A 204 3.06 17.31 -11.78
C ARG A 204 3.49 16.50 -10.57
N ASP A 205 2.65 16.37 -9.55
CA ASP A 205 2.95 15.51 -8.39
C ASP A 205 3.06 14.04 -8.79
N VAL A 206 2.18 13.56 -9.67
CA VAL A 206 2.28 12.23 -10.28
C VAL A 206 3.61 12.10 -11.03
N HIS A 207 3.94 13.02 -11.93
CA HIS A 207 5.19 12.98 -12.68
C HIS A 207 6.41 12.90 -11.75
N ASN A 208 6.49 13.75 -10.73
CA ASN A 208 7.56 13.73 -9.74
C ASN A 208 7.62 12.40 -8.95
N TYR A 209 6.46 11.81 -8.64
CA TYR A 209 6.36 10.49 -8.03
C TYR A 209 6.89 9.39 -8.96
N LEU A 210 6.58 9.44 -10.25
CA LEU A 210 7.06 8.44 -11.21
C LEU A 210 8.58 8.55 -11.39
N LEU A 211 9.08 9.77 -11.56
CA LEU A 211 10.50 10.06 -11.73
C LEU A 211 11.33 9.56 -10.54
N ARG A 212 10.92 9.89 -9.30
CA ARG A 212 11.66 9.48 -8.08
C ARG A 212 11.64 7.97 -7.80
N ASN A 213 10.80 7.22 -8.50
CA ASN A 213 10.64 5.78 -8.33
C ASN A 213 11.07 4.99 -9.58
N SER A 214 11.66 5.64 -10.59
CA SER A 214 12.04 5.03 -11.87
C SER A 214 10.90 4.29 -12.56
N ILE A 215 9.71 4.91 -12.56
CA ILE A 215 8.53 4.43 -13.28
C ILE A 215 8.45 5.19 -14.60
N TYR A 216 8.46 4.48 -15.73
CA TYR A 216 8.49 5.07 -17.07
C TYR A 216 7.14 4.97 -17.80
N TYR A 217 6.20 4.20 -17.26
CA TYR A 217 4.83 4.12 -17.75
C TYR A 217 3.86 4.02 -16.58
N ALA A 218 2.81 4.82 -16.60
CA ALA A 218 1.75 4.76 -15.60
C ALA A 218 0.34 4.81 -16.19
N GLU A 219 -0.56 4.00 -15.64
CA GLU A 219 -2.00 4.12 -15.83
C GLU A 219 -2.63 4.68 -14.55
N VAL A 220 -3.12 5.91 -14.66
CA VAL A 220 -3.51 6.76 -13.54
C VAL A 220 -5.01 6.98 -13.55
N PHE A 221 -5.67 6.62 -12.45
CA PHE A 221 -7.08 6.89 -12.22
C PHE A 221 -7.31 8.37 -11.95
N PHE A 222 -8.34 8.90 -12.62
CA PHE A 222 -8.89 10.24 -12.38
C PHE A 222 -10.39 10.13 -12.14
N SER A 223 -10.88 10.65 -11.01
CA SER A 223 -12.30 10.59 -10.61
C SER A 223 -13.05 11.91 -10.90
N PRO A 224 -13.66 12.10 -12.09
CA PRO A 224 -14.26 13.39 -12.46
C PRO A 224 -15.55 13.72 -11.69
N SER A 225 -16.26 12.74 -11.12
CA SER A 225 -17.65 12.91 -10.69
C SER A 225 -17.89 14.04 -9.69
N LYS A 226 -16.99 14.25 -8.73
CA LYS A 226 -17.12 15.36 -7.78
C LYS A 226 -16.91 16.71 -8.46
N PHE A 227 -15.91 16.80 -9.33
CA PHE A 227 -15.57 18.03 -10.05
C PHE A 227 -16.66 18.43 -11.04
N LEU A 228 -17.26 17.44 -11.72
CA LEU A 228 -18.44 17.66 -12.58
C LEU A 228 -19.63 18.21 -11.78
N LYS A 229 -19.88 17.69 -10.57
CA LYS A 229 -20.92 18.22 -9.67
C LYS A 229 -20.62 19.64 -9.19
N ASN A 230 -19.34 20.01 -9.11
CA ASN A 230 -18.90 21.37 -8.78
C ASN A 230 -18.90 22.30 -10.01
N GLY A 231 -19.31 21.82 -11.19
CA GLY A 231 -19.46 22.62 -12.41
C GLY A 231 -18.23 22.69 -13.31
N LEU A 232 -17.17 21.92 -13.03
CA LEU A 232 -15.98 21.88 -13.88
C LEU A 232 -16.27 21.13 -15.19
N SER A 233 -15.68 21.58 -16.28
CA SER A 233 -15.87 20.97 -17.61
C SER A 233 -15.02 19.73 -17.79
N PHE A 234 -15.64 18.60 -18.12
CA PHE A 234 -14.94 17.35 -18.43
C PHE A 234 -13.88 17.53 -19.53
N ALA A 235 -14.26 18.18 -20.63
CA ALA A 235 -13.37 18.40 -21.77
C ALA A 235 -12.12 19.18 -21.35
N ARG A 236 -12.31 20.28 -20.59
CA ARG A 236 -11.19 21.11 -20.11
C ARG A 236 -10.31 20.36 -19.12
N MET A 237 -10.88 19.53 -18.23
CA MET A 237 -10.09 18.70 -17.32
C MET A 237 -9.19 17.73 -18.12
N ILE A 238 -9.77 16.98 -19.08
CA ILE A 238 -9.00 16.04 -19.91
C ILE A 238 -7.93 16.74 -20.75
N ASP A 239 -8.20 17.93 -21.29
CA ASP A 239 -7.20 18.71 -22.04
C ASP A 239 -6.00 19.11 -21.17
N ILE A 240 -6.24 19.51 -19.92
CA ILE A 240 -5.17 19.81 -18.96
C ILE A 240 -4.39 18.54 -18.63
N LEU A 241 -5.06 17.43 -18.32
CA LEU A 241 -4.39 16.16 -18.03
C LEU A 241 -3.50 15.69 -19.18
N ALA A 242 -4.01 15.76 -20.41
CA ALA A 242 -3.28 15.37 -21.62
C ALA A 242 -2.06 16.27 -21.87
N ARG A 243 -2.21 17.59 -21.72
CA ARG A 243 -1.09 18.53 -21.89
C ARG A 243 0.04 18.24 -20.91
N GLU A 244 -0.27 18.03 -19.64
CA GLU A 244 0.75 17.80 -18.61
C GLU A 244 1.39 16.41 -18.75
N ALA A 245 0.62 15.39 -19.18
CA ALA A 245 1.15 14.08 -19.52
C ALA A 245 2.10 14.12 -20.74
N GLN A 246 1.75 14.89 -21.78
CA GLN A 246 2.63 15.12 -22.93
C GLN A 246 3.94 15.76 -22.48
N GLN A 247 3.87 16.76 -21.59
CA GLN A 247 5.06 17.43 -21.08
C GLN A 247 5.97 16.47 -20.30
N ALA A 248 5.41 15.56 -19.49
CA ALA A 248 6.20 14.53 -18.80
C ALA A 248 6.91 13.56 -19.78
N GLU A 249 6.25 13.20 -20.89
CA GLU A 249 6.88 12.40 -21.95
C GLU A 249 8.04 13.13 -22.62
N GLU A 250 7.84 14.41 -22.98
CA GLU A 250 8.84 15.22 -23.67
C GLU A 250 10.06 15.53 -22.79
N GLN A 251 9.85 15.72 -21.48
CA GLN A 251 10.91 16.11 -20.54
C GLN A 251 11.73 14.93 -20.04
N ASP A 252 11.06 13.87 -19.59
CA ASP A 252 11.68 12.80 -18.81
C ASP A 252 11.41 11.40 -19.39
N ASN A 253 10.77 11.31 -20.57
CA ASN A 253 10.39 10.06 -21.21
C ASN A 253 9.50 9.17 -20.29
N ILE A 254 8.59 9.83 -19.55
CA ILE A 254 7.62 9.17 -18.66
C ILE A 254 6.23 9.23 -19.30
N ALA A 255 5.71 8.07 -19.70
CA ALA A 255 4.41 7.95 -20.33
C ALA A 255 3.29 7.84 -19.29
N ILE A 256 2.43 8.85 -19.20
CA ILE A 256 1.25 8.87 -18.31
C ILE A 256 -0.01 8.66 -19.13
N ARG A 257 -0.80 7.63 -18.83
CA ARG A 257 -2.12 7.39 -19.42
C ARG A 257 -3.18 7.43 -18.33
N PHE A 258 -4.37 7.88 -18.69
CA PHE A 258 -5.47 8.06 -17.74
C PHE A 258 -6.55 7.00 -17.92
N LEU A 259 -7.08 6.55 -16.79
CA LEU A 259 -8.29 5.77 -16.68
C LEU A 259 -9.34 6.61 -15.96
N VAL A 260 -10.50 6.83 -16.58
CA VAL A 260 -11.57 7.61 -15.95
C VAL A 260 -12.31 6.73 -14.96
N ASP A 261 -12.17 7.04 -13.67
CA ASP A 261 -12.90 6.36 -12.61
C ASP A 261 -14.37 6.80 -12.62
N VAL A 262 -15.26 5.87 -12.96
CA VAL A 262 -16.70 6.13 -13.10
C VAL A 262 -17.44 6.16 -11.77
N SER A 263 -16.74 5.89 -10.66
CA SER A 263 -17.16 6.01 -9.26
C SER A 263 -18.49 5.36 -8.91
N ARG A 264 -18.42 4.19 -8.27
CA ARG A 264 -19.61 3.47 -7.78
C ARG A 264 -20.36 4.21 -6.68
N THR A 265 -19.68 5.12 -5.96
CA THR A 265 -20.26 5.96 -4.89
C THR A 265 -21.48 6.74 -5.37
N TYR A 266 -21.54 7.08 -6.67
CA TYR A 266 -22.61 7.90 -7.24
C TYR A 266 -23.59 7.11 -8.12
N GLY A 267 -23.50 5.78 -8.09
CA GLY A 267 -24.42 4.87 -8.76
C GLY A 267 -24.17 4.68 -10.27
N VAL A 268 -24.87 3.72 -10.85
CA VAL A 268 -24.72 3.29 -12.25
C VAL A 268 -25.01 4.43 -13.24
N GLU A 269 -26.01 5.27 -12.97
CA GLU A 269 -26.35 6.44 -13.80
C GLU A 269 -25.23 7.50 -13.84
N ASN A 270 -24.47 7.67 -12.76
CA ASN A 270 -23.26 8.50 -12.80
C ASN A 270 -22.20 7.84 -13.67
N ALA A 271 -22.01 6.52 -13.51
CA ALA A 271 -21.00 5.82 -14.26
C ALA A 271 -21.24 5.84 -15.78
N ALA A 272 -22.48 5.61 -16.20
CA ALA A 272 -22.90 5.72 -17.59
C ALA A 272 -22.68 7.14 -18.15
N ARG A 273 -23.01 8.19 -17.39
CA ARG A 273 -22.78 9.58 -17.81
C ARG A 273 -21.29 9.93 -17.92
N ASN A 274 -20.45 9.42 -17.02
CA ASN A 274 -19.01 9.61 -17.12
C ASN A 274 -18.45 8.92 -18.38
N LEU A 275 -18.91 7.70 -18.68
CA LEU A 275 -18.55 7.03 -19.93
C LEU A 275 -19.02 7.85 -21.15
N ASP A 276 -20.25 8.37 -21.15
CA ASP A 276 -20.75 9.21 -22.26
C ASP A 276 -19.90 10.46 -22.47
N LEU A 277 -19.30 11.00 -21.41
CA LEU A 277 -18.35 12.12 -21.50
C LEU A 277 -17.02 11.68 -22.13
N VAL A 278 -16.48 10.53 -21.71
CA VAL A 278 -15.26 9.94 -22.32
C VAL A 278 -15.46 9.74 -23.82
N LEU A 279 -16.59 9.16 -24.23
CA LEU A 279 -16.87 8.86 -25.64
C LEU A 279 -17.10 10.13 -26.49
N ARG A 280 -17.69 11.18 -25.91
CA ARG A 280 -17.90 12.46 -26.61
C ARG A 280 -16.64 13.32 -26.71
N HIS A 281 -15.64 13.06 -25.87
CA HIS A 281 -14.39 13.80 -25.82
C HIS A 281 -13.18 12.85 -25.96
N PRO A 282 -13.03 12.19 -27.13
CA PRO A 282 -11.93 11.26 -27.34
C PRO A 282 -10.58 11.97 -27.19
N ASN A 283 -9.70 11.37 -26.40
CA ASN A 283 -8.38 11.92 -26.13
C ASN A 283 -7.34 10.78 -26.11
N PRO A 284 -6.19 10.91 -26.81
CA PRO A 284 -5.21 9.83 -26.95
C PRO A 284 -4.50 9.43 -25.65
N TYR A 285 -4.57 10.27 -24.61
CA TYR A 285 -4.02 9.98 -23.29
C TYR A 285 -5.00 9.24 -22.36
N VAL A 286 -6.29 9.18 -22.72
CA VAL A 286 -7.29 8.39 -21.98
C VAL A 286 -7.37 6.99 -22.60
N ARG A 287 -7.09 5.95 -21.81
CA ARG A 287 -7.06 4.55 -22.28
C ARG A 287 -8.35 3.79 -22.01
N GLY A 288 -9.06 4.15 -20.95
CA GLY A 288 -10.29 3.46 -20.60
C GLY A 288 -10.95 4.01 -19.35
N ILE A 289 -11.74 3.16 -18.71
CA ILE A 289 -12.47 3.49 -17.51
C ILE A 289 -12.13 2.52 -16.37
N GLY A 290 -12.22 3.00 -15.14
CA GLY A 290 -12.07 2.21 -13.92
C GLY A 290 -13.29 2.31 -13.03
N LEU A 291 -13.43 1.40 -12.05
CA LEU A 291 -14.48 1.45 -11.03
C LEU A 291 -13.85 1.56 -9.63
N GLY A 292 -13.86 2.74 -9.06
CA GLY A 292 -13.52 2.98 -7.66
C GLY A 292 -14.72 3.49 -6.85
N GLY A 293 -14.43 4.10 -5.71
CA GLY A 293 -15.44 4.59 -4.75
C GLY A 293 -15.81 3.57 -3.66
N ALA A 294 -16.83 3.92 -2.85
CA ALA A 294 -17.23 3.16 -1.66
C ALA A 294 -17.85 1.81 -2.04
N GLU A 295 -17.23 0.71 -1.61
CA GLU A 295 -17.67 -0.63 -2.01
C GLU A 295 -19.02 -1.02 -1.41
N GLU A 296 -19.36 -0.47 -0.25
CA GLU A 296 -20.67 -0.64 0.39
C GLU A 296 -21.84 -0.11 -0.44
N ALA A 297 -21.61 0.75 -1.45
CA ALA A 297 -22.67 1.34 -2.28
C ALA A 297 -23.33 0.35 -3.26
N GLY A 298 -22.82 -0.88 -3.39
CA GLY A 298 -23.41 -1.89 -4.27
C GLY A 298 -22.38 -2.62 -5.13
N PRO A 299 -22.63 -3.87 -5.54
CA PRO A 299 -21.65 -4.77 -6.16
C PRO A 299 -21.22 -4.32 -7.56
N ALA A 300 -19.99 -4.67 -7.96
CA ALA A 300 -19.44 -4.29 -9.27
C ALA A 300 -20.27 -4.81 -10.47
N ARG A 301 -21.00 -5.93 -10.30
CA ARG A 301 -21.85 -6.51 -11.35
C ARG A 301 -22.93 -5.56 -11.87
N ASP A 302 -23.36 -4.60 -11.04
CA ASP A 302 -24.41 -3.65 -11.41
C ASP A 302 -23.91 -2.65 -12.48
N PHE A 303 -22.60 -2.56 -12.68
CA PHE A 303 -21.95 -1.68 -13.66
C PHE A 303 -21.56 -2.42 -14.96
N ALA A 304 -21.88 -3.70 -15.10
CA ALA A 304 -21.43 -4.54 -16.22
C ALA A 304 -21.79 -3.98 -17.60
N GLU A 305 -22.96 -3.35 -17.73
CA GLU A 305 -23.38 -2.71 -18.98
C GLU A 305 -22.49 -1.52 -19.36
N VAL A 306 -22.10 -0.69 -18.39
CA VAL A 306 -21.18 0.45 -18.62
C VAL A 306 -19.83 -0.05 -19.14
N PHE A 307 -19.27 -1.09 -18.52
CA PHE A 307 -18.00 -1.67 -18.95
C PHE A 307 -18.10 -2.39 -20.30
N THR A 308 -19.23 -3.02 -20.60
CA THR A 308 -19.49 -3.62 -21.92
C THR A 308 -19.50 -2.53 -23.00
N ARG A 309 -20.24 -1.44 -22.78
CA ARG A 309 -20.28 -0.28 -23.70
C ARG A 309 -18.90 0.36 -23.90
N ALA A 310 -18.10 0.47 -22.84
CA ALA A 310 -16.74 1.00 -22.94
C ALA A 310 -15.86 0.12 -23.82
N LYS A 311 -15.87 -1.20 -23.58
CA LYS A 311 -15.14 -2.18 -24.38
C LYS A 311 -15.56 -2.17 -25.85
N ASP A 312 -16.87 -2.12 -26.13
CA ASP A 312 -17.41 -2.07 -27.49
C ASP A 312 -16.98 -0.79 -28.24
N ALA A 313 -16.71 0.29 -27.50
CA ALA A 313 -16.17 1.54 -28.03
C ALA A 313 -14.64 1.55 -28.17
N GLY A 314 -13.95 0.44 -27.85
CA GLY A 314 -12.49 0.31 -27.97
C GLY A 314 -11.69 0.86 -26.78
N LEU A 315 -12.35 1.13 -25.65
CA LEU A 315 -11.67 1.46 -24.40
C LEU A 315 -11.17 0.18 -23.71
N HIS A 316 -10.05 0.30 -23.00
CA HIS A 316 -9.47 -0.78 -22.18
C HIS A 316 -10.37 -1.23 -21.05
#